data_AF-A0A955HR78-F1
#
_entry.id   AF-A0A955HR78-F1
#
_cell.length_a   1.000
_cell.length_b   1.000
_cell.length_c   1.000
_cell.angle_alpha   90.00
_cell.angle_beta   90.00
_cell.angle_gamma   90.00
#
_symmetry.space_group_name_H-M   'P 1'
#
loop_
_entity.id
_entity.type
_entity.pdbx_description
1 polymer ?
#
loop_
_entity_poly.entity_id
_entity_poly.type
_entity_poly.pdbx_seq_one_letter_code
_entity_poly.pdbx_strand_id
1 'polypeptide(L)'
;MENTNLPIGLSLTPDAPPTHTFGEIHDMFSATLFGASLFRNIRYARYKPEAVSNEEWCRLLGADVNNLQHIFLTYGIARQFILHSQENGECLAQEEQRQLLLAAIVHDWGEAIVGDETYDKKNDSFEEREIEAGKFIIQAVFGNNNLPTNLMEDTFVNIAFDCTTKLGRMFNAIEMIGYLRTALRAVDESKKLTNEQIQQYPDLRQRLYWLVNNVLIQQIDQLVSYADQYSAVKLYLEEGSDRISEAFEIITDETFDFYPAEEREKKKQIFVQTQSSWQTFMKTQTPVVA
;
A
#
# COMPACT_ATOMS: atom_id res chain seq x y z
N MET A 1 -3.67 30.07 10.37
CA MET A 1 -3.12 28.91 11.13
C MET A 1 -4.31 28.10 11.60
N GLU A 2 -4.96 27.41 10.66
CA GLU A 2 -6.07 26.50 10.99
C GLU A 2 -5.49 25.19 11.52
N ASN A 3 -6.20 24.61 12.48
CA ASN A 3 -5.81 23.48 13.31
C ASN A 3 -5.32 22.28 12.47
N THR A 4 -4.01 22.01 12.45
CA THR A 4 -3.38 20.85 11.80
C THR A 4 -3.59 19.53 12.57
N ASN A 5 -4.53 19.51 13.51
CA ASN A 5 -4.79 18.35 14.35
C ASN A 5 -5.72 17.39 13.62
N LEU A 6 -5.13 16.44 12.90
CA LEU A 6 -5.83 15.28 12.35
C LEU A 6 -6.62 14.54 13.46
N PRO A 7 -7.74 13.88 13.13
CA PRO A 7 -8.40 12.96 14.04
C PRO A 7 -7.41 11.92 14.58
N ILE A 8 -7.37 11.77 15.89
CA ILE A 8 -6.45 10.85 16.55
C ILE A 8 -7.05 9.48 16.83
N GLY A 9 -8.37 9.31 16.65
CA GLY A 9 -9.06 8.08 17.03
C GLY A 9 -10.57 8.06 16.78
N LEU A 10 -11.22 7.06 17.37
CA LEU A 10 -12.66 6.80 17.28
C LEU A 10 -13.42 7.20 18.54
N SER A 11 -14.61 7.73 18.32
CA SER A 11 -15.57 8.12 19.34
C SER A 11 -16.85 7.29 19.18
N LEU A 12 -17.57 7.06 20.28
CA LEU A 12 -18.89 6.42 20.25
C LEU A 12 -19.94 7.25 19.50
N THR A 13 -19.76 8.57 19.47
CA THR A 13 -20.58 9.50 18.70
C THR A 13 -19.69 10.51 17.96
N PRO A 14 -20.12 11.07 16.82
CA PRO A 14 -19.27 11.96 16.00
C PRO A 14 -18.72 13.18 16.74
N ASP A 15 -19.49 13.69 17.72
CA ASP A 15 -19.16 14.92 18.48
C ASP A 15 -18.45 14.65 19.82
N ALA A 16 -18.31 13.38 20.21
CA ALA A 16 -17.61 13.01 21.44
C ALA A 16 -16.08 13.00 21.24
N PRO A 17 -15.28 13.24 22.30
CA PRO A 17 -13.85 13.00 22.24
C PRO A 17 -13.55 11.53 21.92
N PRO A 18 -12.42 11.23 21.24
CA PRO A 18 -12.05 9.86 20.93
C PRO A 18 -11.88 9.06 22.21
N THR A 19 -12.53 7.91 22.26
CA THR A 19 -12.41 6.94 23.35
C THR A 19 -11.16 6.09 23.21
N HIS A 20 -10.71 5.88 21.98
CA HIS A 20 -9.50 5.14 21.64
C HIS A 20 -8.84 5.79 20.43
N THR A 21 -7.52 5.91 20.49
CA THR A 21 -6.69 6.32 19.36
C THR A 21 -6.60 5.22 18.31
N PHE A 22 -6.23 5.58 17.08
CA PHE A 22 -5.97 4.59 16.03
C PHE A 22 -4.82 3.64 16.39
N GLY A 23 -3.81 4.13 17.13
CA GLY A 23 -2.73 3.30 17.66
C GLY A 23 -3.25 2.27 18.67
N GLU A 24 -4.10 2.69 19.62
CA GLU A 24 -4.70 1.77 20.59
C GLU A 24 -5.58 0.71 19.91
N ILE A 25 -6.34 1.08 18.87
CA ILE A 25 -7.14 0.13 18.08
C ILE A 25 -6.23 -0.90 17.39
N HIS A 26 -5.15 -0.44 16.77
CA HIS A 26 -4.15 -1.33 16.17
C HIS A 26 -3.51 -2.26 17.21
N ASP A 27 -3.13 -1.74 18.38
CA ASP A 27 -2.49 -2.51 19.45
C ASP A 27 -3.44 -3.58 20.01
N MET A 28 -4.71 -3.23 20.20
CA MET A 28 -5.76 -4.17 20.59
C MET A 28 -5.89 -5.32 19.58
N PHE A 29 -5.93 -5.03 18.28
CA PHE A 29 -5.96 -6.07 17.24
C PHE A 29 -4.67 -6.89 17.21
N SER A 30 -3.50 -6.24 17.32
CA SER A 30 -2.18 -6.87 17.28
C SER A 30 -1.97 -7.88 18.40
N ALA A 31 -2.58 -7.64 19.57
CA ALA A 31 -2.51 -8.53 20.73
C ALA A 31 -3.34 -9.82 20.57
N THR A 32 -4.11 -9.96 19.48
CA THR A 32 -4.96 -11.14 19.23
C THR A 32 -4.23 -12.24 18.45
N LEU A 33 -4.86 -13.41 18.34
CA LEU A 33 -4.38 -14.48 17.45
C LEU A 33 -4.44 -14.08 15.97
N PHE A 34 -5.35 -13.17 15.58
CA PHE A 34 -5.43 -12.62 14.22
C PHE A 34 -4.23 -11.71 13.94
N GLY A 35 -3.90 -10.81 14.87
CA GLY A 35 -2.69 -9.98 14.79
C GLY A 35 -1.42 -10.82 14.69
N ALA A 36 -1.30 -11.86 15.52
CA ALA A 36 -0.20 -12.81 15.44
C ALA A 36 -0.17 -13.60 14.11
N SER A 37 -1.31 -13.84 13.47
CA SER A 37 -1.41 -14.44 12.14
C SER A 37 -0.82 -13.50 11.08
N LEU A 38 -1.28 -12.26 11.03
CA LEU A 38 -0.73 -11.25 10.10
C LEU A 38 0.76 -11.00 10.31
N PHE A 39 1.23 -10.99 11.56
CA PHE A 39 2.66 -10.79 11.84
C PHE A 39 3.54 -11.90 11.26
N ARG A 40 3.02 -13.13 11.11
CA ARG A 40 3.76 -14.25 10.50
C ARG A 40 3.68 -14.25 8.97
N ASN A 41 2.71 -13.56 8.40
CA ASN A 41 2.50 -13.44 6.96
C ASN A 41 3.38 -12.32 6.38
N ILE A 42 3.88 -12.58 5.18
CA ILE A 42 4.87 -11.72 4.52
C ILE A 42 4.31 -11.30 3.18
N ARG A 43 4.17 -9.99 2.98
CA ARG A 43 3.79 -9.44 1.67
C ARG A 43 4.90 -9.72 0.67
N TYR A 44 4.52 -9.85 -0.60
CA TYR A 44 5.46 -10.12 -1.69
C TYR A 44 6.24 -11.44 -1.53
N ALA A 45 5.70 -12.41 -0.79
CA ALA A 45 6.37 -13.70 -0.54
C ALA A 45 6.79 -14.42 -1.83
N ARG A 46 6.04 -14.25 -2.93
CA ARG A 46 6.34 -14.87 -4.23
C ARG A 46 7.68 -14.42 -4.84
N TYR A 47 8.13 -13.21 -4.50
CA TYR A 47 9.41 -12.68 -5.01
C TYR A 47 10.58 -13.09 -4.12
N LYS A 48 10.33 -13.32 -2.82
CA LYS A 48 11.34 -13.73 -1.85
C LYS A 48 11.94 -15.10 -2.24
N PRO A 49 13.27 -15.22 -2.39
CA PRO A 49 13.91 -16.53 -2.54
C PRO A 49 13.57 -17.44 -1.35
N GLU A 50 13.37 -18.74 -1.57
CA GLU A 50 13.00 -19.70 -0.50
C GLU A 50 14.04 -19.71 0.65
N ALA A 51 15.32 -19.57 0.31
CA ALA A 51 16.43 -19.54 1.26
C ALA A 51 16.54 -18.23 2.06
N VAL A 52 15.82 -17.17 1.67
CA VAL A 52 15.75 -15.91 2.41
C VAL A 52 14.67 -16.03 3.47
N SER A 53 15.05 -15.90 4.73
CA SER A 53 14.10 -15.95 5.84
C SER A 53 13.13 -14.76 5.80
N ASN A 54 12.01 -14.90 6.49
CA ASN A 54 11.03 -13.83 6.61
C ASN A 54 11.61 -12.59 7.33
N GLU A 55 12.41 -12.82 8.36
CA GLU A 55 13.14 -11.76 9.07
C GLU A 55 14.12 -11.02 8.15
N GLU A 56 14.88 -11.77 7.35
CA GLU A 56 15.83 -11.19 6.38
C GLU A 56 15.10 -10.34 5.32
N TRP A 57 13.95 -10.81 4.84
CA TRP A 57 13.12 -10.10 3.89
C TRP A 57 12.57 -8.79 4.47
N CYS A 58 12.05 -8.83 5.71
CA CYS A 58 11.62 -7.63 6.44
C CYS A 58 12.79 -6.68 6.71
N ARG A 59 14.00 -7.19 6.99
CA ARG A 59 15.18 -6.34 7.17
C ARG A 59 15.57 -5.62 5.89
N LEU A 60 15.51 -6.31 4.76
CA LEU A 60 15.80 -5.78 3.44
C LEU A 60 14.76 -4.71 3.04
N LEU A 61 13.50 -5.09 2.95
CA LEU A 61 12.44 -4.25 2.38
C LEU A 61 11.67 -3.42 3.41
N GLY A 62 11.94 -3.60 4.70
CA GLY A 62 11.35 -2.82 5.78
C GLY A 62 10.01 -3.34 6.26
N ALA A 63 9.34 -2.54 7.09
CA ALA A 63 8.08 -2.89 7.75
C ALA A 63 6.93 -3.21 6.77
N ASP A 64 6.97 -2.65 5.57
CA ASP A 64 5.88 -2.81 4.59
C ASP A 64 5.73 -4.25 4.08
N VAL A 65 6.76 -5.09 4.20
CA VAL A 65 6.66 -6.49 3.76
C VAL A 65 6.16 -7.44 4.85
N ASN A 66 5.82 -6.92 6.04
CA ASN A 66 5.14 -7.68 7.08
C ASN A 66 3.68 -7.21 7.16
N ASN A 67 2.70 -8.11 6.99
CA ASN A 67 1.30 -7.69 6.86
C ASN A 67 0.78 -6.91 8.08
N LEU A 68 1.19 -7.28 9.30
CA LEU A 68 0.77 -6.51 10.49
C LEU A 68 1.42 -5.12 10.52
N GLN A 69 2.73 -5.03 10.25
CA GLN A 69 3.44 -3.75 10.29
C GLN A 69 3.07 -2.82 9.13
N HIS A 70 2.67 -3.38 7.98
CA HIS A 70 2.15 -2.66 6.82
C HIS A 70 0.96 -1.78 7.21
N ILE A 71 0.02 -2.28 8.00
CA ILE A 71 -1.18 -1.54 8.43
C ILE A 71 -0.82 -0.19 9.05
N PHE A 72 0.12 -0.18 10.00
CA PHE A 72 0.51 1.07 10.66
C PHE A 72 1.35 1.99 9.75
N LEU A 73 2.03 1.41 8.75
CA LEU A 73 2.71 2.16 7.72
C LEU A 73 1.72 2.86 6.78
N THR A 74 0.69 2.16 6.30
CA THR A 74 -0.41 2.71 5.52
C THR A 74 -1.13 3.82 6.30
N TYR A 75 -1.33 3.65 7.61
CA TYR A 75 -1.85 4.72 8.48
C TYR A 75 -0.95 5.97 8.44
N GLY A 76 0.37 5.79 8.50
CA GLY A 76 1.33 6.88 8.34
C GLY A 76 1.22 7.60 6.98
N ILE A 77 1.08 6.84 5.89
CA ILE A 77 0.88 7.39 4.53
C ILE A 77 -0.44 8.15 4.46
N ALA A 78 -1.54 7.59 4.97
CA ALA A 78 -2.85 8.22 4.99
C ALA A 78 -2.83 9.57 5.73
N ARG A 79 -2.11 9.65 6.86
CA ARG A 79 -1.94 10.93 7.59
C ARG A 79 -1.24 11.97 6.73
N GLN A 80 -0.14 11.62 6.07
CA GLN A 80 0.60 12.55 5.21
C GLN A 80 -0.23 12.96 3.99
N PHE A 81 -0.95 12.01 3.39
CA PHE A 81 -1.88 12.27 2.30
C PHE A 81 -2.91 13.33 2.70
N ILE A 82 -3.60 13.13 3.82
CA ILE A 82 -4.64 14.05 4.30
C ILE A 82 -4.05 15.43 4.60
N LEU A 83 -2.90 15.51 5.29
CA LEU A 83 -2.26 16.79 5.61
C LEU A 83 -1.94 17.58 4.34
N HIS A 84 -1.33 16.93 3.36
CA HIS A 84 -0.99 17.56 2.09
C HIS A 84 -2.25 17.99 1.30
N SER A 85 -3.28 17.14 1.25
CA SER A 85 -4.57 17.49 0.64
C SER A 85 -5.15 18.77 1.27
N GLN A 86 -5.17 18.87 2.59
CA GLN A 86 -5.69 20.06 3.30
C GLN A 86 -4.87 21.32 2.97
N GLU A 87 -3.54 21.22 2.97
CA GLU A 87 -2.63 22.33 2.67
C GLU A 87 -2.79 22.85 1.22
N ASN A 88 -3.28 22.01 0.31
CA ASN A 88 -3.45 22.31 -1.11
C ASN A 88 -4.91 22.54 -1.52
N GLY A 89 -5.81 22.76 -0.55
CA GLY A 89 -7.20 23.17 -0.80
C GLY A 89 -8.18 22.02 -1.06
N GLU A 90 -7.75 20.76 -0.94
CA GLU A 90 -8.65 19.61 -0.89
C GLU A 90 -9.25 19.50 0.51
N CYS A 91 -10.35 20.23 0.73
CA CYS A 91 -11.03 20.24 2.01
C CYS A 91 -11.77 18.91 2.27
N LEU A 92 -11.13 17.99 2.99
CA LEU A 92 -11.78 16.83 3.60
C LEU A 92 -12.43 17.22 4.93
N ALA A 93 -13.71 16.86 5.11
CA ALA A 93 -14.37 17.01 6.40
C ALA A 93 -13.68 16.15 7.46
N GLN A 94 -13.77 16.55 8.74
CA GLN A 94 -13.12 15.81 9.83
C GLN A 94 -13.55 14.33 9.91
N GLU A 95 -14.81 14.04 9.58
CA GLU A 95 -15.31 12.66 9.49
C GLU A 95 -14.65 11.90 8.33
N GLU A 96 -14.53 12.50 7.15
CA GLU A 96 -13.84 11.87 6.01
C GLU A 96 -12.38 11.56 6.34
N GLN A 97 -11.69 12.48 7.02
CA GLN A 97 -10.33 12.25 7.51
C GLN A 97 -10.27 11.08 8.49
N ARG A 98 -11.21 11.02 9.44
CA ARG A 98 -11.31 9.92 10.42
C ARG A 98 -11.55 8.58 9.73
N GLN A 99 -12.44 8.54 8.74
CA GLN A 99 -12.77 7.33 7.99
C GLN A 99 -11.60 6.83 7.14
N LEU A 100 -10.85 7.71 6.46
CA LEU A 100 -9.63 7.33 5.73
C LEU A 100 -8.56 6.77 6.66
N LEU A 101 -8.38 7.40 7.82
CA LEU A 101 -7.43 6.93 8.83
C LEU A 101 -7.87 5.59 9.45
N LEU A 102 -9.16 5.39 9.65
CA LEU A 102 -9.70 4.11 10.10
C LEU A 102 -9.52 3.03 9.03
N ALA A 103 -9.83 3.33 7.76
CA ALA A 103 -9.64 2.41 6.64
C ALA A 103 -8.20 1.89 6.59
N ALA A 104 -7.21 2.78 6.74
CA ALA A 104 -5.81 2.39 6.82
C ALA A 104 -5.47 1.42 7.96
N ILE A 105 -6.20 1.47 9.08
CA ILE A 105 -6.00 0.57 10.21
C ILE A 105 -6.67 -0.80 9.99
N VAL A 106 -7.79 -0.85 9.27
CA VAL A 106 -8.64 -2.06 9.20
C VAL A 106 -8.54 -2.83 7.88
N HIS A 107 -8.01 -2.22 6.81
CA HIS A 107 -8.12 -2.73 5.43
C HIS A 107 -7.67 -4.18 5.21
N ASP A 108 -6.59 -4.62 5.85
CA ASP A 108 -6.02 -5.96 5.65
C ASP A 108 -6.36 -6.96 6.78
N TRP A 109 -7.28 -6.63 7.68
CA TRP A 109 -7.61 -7.54 8.80
C TRP A 109 -8.17 -8.89 8.33
N GLY A 110 -8.91 -8.92 7.22
CA GLY A 110 -9.43 -10.16 6.62
C GLY A 110 -8.33 -11.15 6.21
N GLU A 111 -7.15 -10.66 5.83
CA GLU A 111 -5.99 -11.48 5.43
C GLU A 111 -5.47 -12.36 6.57
N ALA A 112 -5.83 -12.06 7.84
CA ALA A 112 -5.46 -12.88 8.99
C ALA A 112 -6.04 -14.30 8.92
N ILE A 113 -7.16 -14.46 8.22
CA ILE A 113 -7.90 -15.71 8.02
C ILE A 113 -7.70 -16.22 6.59
N VAL A 114 -7.85 -15.34 5.59
CA VAL A 114 -7.85 -15.74 4.17
C VAL A 114 -6.44 -15.97 3.63
N GLY A 115 -5.44 -15.31 4.22
CA GLY A 115 -4.10 -15.19 3.67
C GLY A 115 -3.97 -13.97 2.76
N ASP A 116 -2.73 -13.62 2.42
CA ASP A 116 -2.40 -12.52 1.52
C ASP A 116 -2.10 -13.06 0.13
N GLU A 117 -2.71 -12.43 -0.88
CA GLU A 117 -2.55 -12.77 -2.27
C GLU A 117 -2.20 -11.51 -3.08
N THR A 118 -1.24 -11.65 -3.99
CA THR A 118 -0.79 -10.52 -4.80
C THR A 118 -1.89 -9.99 -5.72
N TYR A 119 -1.90 -8.67 -5.94
CA TYR A 119 -2.93 -7.96 -6.73
C TYR A 119 -3.32 -8.64 -8.05
N ASP A 120 -2.35 -9.15 -8.82
CA ASP A 120 -2.59 -9.82 -10.11
C ASP A 120 -3.23 -11.21 -10.02
N LYS A 121 -3.49 -11.72 -8.80
CA LYS A 121 -4.09 -13.02 -8.53
C LYS A 121 -5.36 -12.94 -7.68
N LYS A 122 -5.72 -11.76 -7.13
CA LYS A 122 -7.01 -11.55 -6.43
C LYS A 122 -8.17 -11.68 -7.44
N ASN A 123 -9.26 -12.32 -7.02
CA ASN A 123 -10.52 -12.43 -7.77
C ASN A 123 -11.70 -12.13 -6.84
N ASP A 124 -12.88 -11.88 -7.39
CA ASP A 124 -14.07 -11.46 -6.64
C ASP A 124 -14.39 -12.40 -5.46
N SER A 125 -14.26 -13.72 -5.65
CA SER A 125 -14.50 -14.70 -4.57
C SER A 125 -13.45 -14.68 -3.45
N PHE A 126 -12.25 -14.19 -3.73
CA PHE A 126 -11.23 -13.94 -2.72
C PHE A 126 -11.60 -12.70 -1.90
N GLU A 127 -11.99 -11.63 -2.59
CA GLU A 127 -12.41 -10.37 -1.97
C GLU A 127 -13.64 -10.56 -1.05
N GLU A 128 -14.66 -11.28 -1.52
CA GLU A 128 -15.84 -11.60 -0.70
C GLU A 128 -15.47 -12.32 0.61
N ARG A 129 -14.56 -13.30 0.54
CA ARG A 129 -14.07 -14.01 1.72
C ARG A 129 -13.26 -13.11 2.65
N GLU A 130 -12.47 -12.20 2.09
CA GLU A 130 -11.69 -11.21 2.86
C GLU A 130 -12.63 -10.25 3.60
N ILE A 131 -13.70 -9.80 2.94
CA ILE A 131 -14.73 -8.95 3.53
C ILE A 131 -15.45 -9.66 4.68
N GLU A 132 -15.89 -10.90 4.46
CA GLU A 132 -16.56 -11.70 5.49
C GLU A 132 -15.65 -11.96 6.70
N ALA A 133 -14.39 -12.32 6.45
CA ALA A 133 -13.39 -12.53 7.48
C ALA A 133 -13.11 -11.26 8.29
N GLY A 134 -12.96 -10.11 7.62
CA GLY A 134 -12.71 -8.84 8.29
C GLY A 134 -13.87 -8.40 9.17
N LYS A 135 -15.12 -8.52 8.71
CA LYS A 135 -16.32 -8.26 9.53
C LYS A 135 -16.36 -9.15 10.77
N PHE A 136 -16.11 -10.45 10.58
CA PHE A 136 -16.04 -11.39 11.69
C PHE A 136 -14.98 -10.99 12.72
N ILE A 137 -13.79 -10.59 12.27
CA ILE A 137 -12.70 -10.15 13.14
C ILE A 137 -13.09 -8.87 13.89
N ILE A 138 -13.67 -7.88 13.22
CA ILE A 138 -14.12 -6.63 13.86
C ILE A 138 -15.06 -6.94 15.03
N GLN A 139 -16.06 -7.80 14.81
CA GLN A 139 -16.99 -8.19 15.88
C GLN A 139 -16.32 -9.01 16.98
N ALA A 140 -15.48 -9.98 16.61
CA ALA A 140 -14.81 -10.85 17.57
C ALA A 140 -13.85 -10.09 18.49
N VAL A 141 -13.14 -9.08 17.96
CA VAL A 141 -12.15 -8.30 18.70
C VAL A 141 -12.78 -7.11 19.42
N PHE A 142 -13.75 -6.43 18.82
CA PHE A 142 -14.24 -5.13 19.31
C PHE A 142 -15.72 -5.10 19.73
N GLY A 143 -16.49 -6.16 19.48
CA GLY A 143 -17.94 -6.19 19.75
C GLY A 143 -18.34 -5.93 21.21
N ASN A 144 -17.42 -6.16 22.16
CA ASN A 144 -17.64 -5.92 23.59
C ASN A 144 -16.86 -4.72 24.15
N ASN A 145 -16.17 -3.94 23.31
CA ASN A 145 -15.18 -2.94 23.74
C ASN A 145 -15.66 -1.48 23.69
N ASN A 146 -16.99 -1.23 23.69
CA ASN A 146 -17.55 0.13 23.56
C ASN A 146 -16.94 0.93 22.39
N LEU A 147 -16.65 0.23 21.29
CA LEU A 147 -16.17 0.81 20.04
C LEU A 147 -17.30 0.75 19.00
N PRO A 148 -17.36 1.72 18.06
CA PRO A 148 -18.40 1.75 17.06
C PRO A 148 -18.14 0.71 15.95
N THR A 149 -18.36 -0.57 16.24
CA THR A 149 -18.05 -1.69 15.30
C THR A 149 -18.77 -1.56 13.96
N ASN A 150 -20.00 -1.05 13.94
CA ASN A 150 -20.72 -0.76 12.69
C ASN A 150 -19.96 0.26 11.81
N LEU A 151 -19.41 1.32 12.40
CA LEU A 151 -18.60 2.30 11.65
C LEU A 151 -17.31 1.67 11.12
N MET A 152 -16.69 0.78 11.91
CA MET A 152 -15.50 0.04 11.48
C MET A 152 -15.82 -0.88 10.31
N GLU A 153 -16.92 -1.63 10.37
CA GLU A 153 -17.36 -2.49 9.27
C GLU A 153 -17.74 -1.68 8.03
N ASP A 154 -18.50 -0.59 8.19
CA ASP A 154 -18.89 0.28 7.08
C ASP A 154 -17.66 0.93 6.42
N THR A 155 -16.68 1.33 7.21
CA THR A 155 -15.40 1.87 6.69
C THR A 155 -14.62 0.79 5.96
N PHE A 156 -14.51 -0.40 6.56
CA PHE A 156 -13.84 -1.53 5.95
C PHE A 156 -14.45 -1.85 4.59
N VAL A 157 -15.77 -2.05 4.50
CA VAL A 157 -16.44 -2.38 3.23
C VAL A 157 -16.43 -1.21 2.24
N ASN A 158 -16.91 -0.04 2.63
CA ASN A 158 -17.24 1.03 1.69
C ASN A 158 -16.05 1.94 1.35
N ILE A 159 -14.91 1.75 2.01
CA ILE A 159 -13.70 2.55 1.78
C ILE A 159 -12.51 1.65 1.48
N ALA A 160 -12.25 0.61 2.27
CA ALA A 160 -11.11 -0.27 2.00
C ALA A 160 -11.33 -1.18 0.78
N PHE A 161 -12.57 -1.61 0.52
CA PHE A 161 -12.90 -2.52 -0.59
C PHE A 161 -13.68 -1.86 -1.74
N ASP A 162 -14.36 -0.72 -1.52
CA ASP A 162 -15.13 -0.04 -2.57
C ASP A 162 -14.38 1.16 -3.16
N CYS A 163 -13.67 0.93 -4.26
CA CYS A 163 -12.95 1.98 -5.01
C CYS A 163 -13.86 2.89 -5.87
N THR A 164 -15.19 2.74 -5.81
CA THR A 164 -16.13 3.58 -6.56
C THR A 164 -16.55 4.85 -5.81
N THR A 165 -16.34 4.89 -4.49
CA THR A 165 -16.63 6.06 -3.66
C THR A 165 -15.51 7.10 -3.69
N LYS A 166 -15.78 8.33 -3.24
CA LYS A 166 -14.74 9.38 -3.10
C LYS A 166 -13.61 8.89 -2.17
N LEU A 167 -13.97 8.41 -0.98
CA LEU A 167 -12.99 7.99 0.02
C LEU A 167 -12.30 6.70 -0.37
N GLY A 168 -13.00 5.76 -1.01
CA GLY A 168 -12.39 4.53 -1.49
C GLY A 168 -11.36 4.77 -2.61
N ARG A 169 -11.60 5.72 -3.52
CA ARG A 169 -10.56 6.13 -4.49
C ARG A 169 -9.35 6.77 -3.82
N MET A 170 -9.56 7.61 -2.80
CA MET A 170 -8.46 8.22 -2.05
C MET A 170 -7.67 7.17 -1.27
N PHE A 171 -8.35 6.21 -0.66
CA PHE A 171 -7.72 5.10 0.04
C PHE A 171 -6.94 4.18 -0.92
N ASN A 172 -7.50 3.87 -2.07
CA ASN A 172 -6.79 3.14 -3.13
C ASN A 172 -5.52 3.89 -3.57
N ALA A 173 -5.57 5.22 -3.71
CA ALA A 173 -4.40 6.03 -4.02
C ALA A 173 -3.31 5.95 -2.92
N ILE A 174 -3.71 5.93 -1.64
CA ILE A 174 -2.83 5.75 -0.49
C ILE A 174 -2.11 4.40 -0.55
N GLU A 175 -2.85 3.31 -0.81
CA GLU A 175 -2.30 1.96 -0.99
C GLU A 175 -1.30 1.92 -2.16
N MET A 176 -1.65 2.52 -3.30
CA MET A 176 -0.78 2.60 -4.48
C MET A 176 0.55 3.33 -4.21
N ILE A 177 0.52 4.39 -3.41
CA ILE A 177 1.74 5.05 -2.91
C ILE A 177 2.57 4.07 -2.07
N GLY A 178 1.94 3.28 -1.20
CA GLY A 178 2.57 2.22 -0.42
C GLY A 178 3.29 1.18 -1.29
N TYR A 179 2.60 0.61 -2.28
CA TYR A 179 3.18 -0.33 -3.23
C TYR A 179 4.41 0.25 -3.93
N LEU A 180 4.29 1.47 -4.47
CA LEU A 180 5.39 2.12 -5.17
C LEU A 180 6.57 2.40 -4.24
N ARG A 181 6.32 2.84 -3.00
CA ARG A 181 7.36 3.06 -1.99
C ARG A 181 8.20 1.79 -1.75
N THR A 182 7.55 0.63 -1.68
CA THR A 182 8.23 -0.65 -1.48
C THR A 182 9.03 -1.08 -2.70
N ALA A 183 8.51 -0.86 -3.91
CA ALA A 183 9.28 -1.06 -5.13
C ALA A 183 10.53 -0.16 -5.19
N LEU A 184 10.40 1.13 -4.92
CA LEU A 184 11.55 2.05 -4.93
C LEU A 184 12.60 1.67 -3.87
N ARG A 185 12.18 1.15 -2.71
CA ARG A 185 13.12 0.58 -1.74
C ARG A 185 13.80 -0.68 -2.26
N ALA A 186 13.09 -1.57 -2.96
CA ALA A 186 13.70 -2.74 -3.58
C ALA A 186 14.79 -2.34 -4.61
N VAL A 187 14.59 -1.26 -5.36
CA VAL A 187 15.62 -0.66 -6.21
C VAL A 187 16.84 -0.27 -5.39
N ASP A 188 16.66 0.51 -4.32
CA ASP A 188 17.76 0.99 -3.49
C ASP A 188 18.55 -0.15 -2.84
N GLU A 189 17.87 -1.17 -2.33
CA GLU A 189 18.50 -2.31 -1.68
C GLU A 189 19.20 -3.25 -2.67
N SER A 190 18.68 -3.41 -3.89
CA SER A 190 19.33 -4.21 -4.93
C SER A 190 20.74 -3.72 -5.27
N LYS A 191 20.98 -2.41 -5.17
CA LYS A 191 22.28 -1.77 -5.41
C LYS A 191 23.26 -1.97 -4.27
N LYS A 192 22.76 -2.23 -3.05
CA LYS A 192 23.55 -2.40 -1.83
C LYS A 192 23.94 -3.85 -1.55
N LEU A 193 23.41 -4.80 -2.32
CA LEU A 193 23.71 -6.23 -2.15
C LEU A 193 25.22 -6.49 -2.23
N THR A 194 25.78 -7.13 -1.20
CA THR A 194 27.18 -7.51 -1.17
C THR A 194 27.45 -8.75 -2.03
N ASN A 195 28.71 -9.00 -2.36
CA ASN A 195 29.11 -10.21 -3.08
C ASN A 195 28.76 -11.48 -2.29
N GLU A 196 28.86 -11.45 -0.96
CA GLU A 196 28.45 -12.56 -0.10
C GLU A 196 26.94 -12.82 -0.21
N GLN A 197 26.12 -11.76 -0.18
CA GLN A 197 24.67 -11.91 -0.34
C GLN A 197 24.29 -12.42 -1.73
N ILE A 198 24.97 -11.96 -2.79
CA ILE A 198 24.75 -12.45 -4.15
C ILE A 198 25.20 -13.91 -4.28
N GLN A 199 26.31 -14.30 -3.66
CA GLN A 199 26.78 -15.69 -3.67
C GLN A 199 25.82 -16.60 -2.89
N GLN A 200 25.29 -16.12 -1.77
CA GLN A 200 24.32 -16.86 -0.95
C GLN A 200 22.95 -16.95 -1.63
N TYR A 201 22.54 -15.90 -2.34
CA TYR A 201 21.24 -15.76 -2.99
C TYR A 201 21.41 -15.25 -4.45
N PRO A 202 21.82 -16.11 -5.39
CA PRO A 202 22.18 -15.70 -6.76
C PRO A 202 21.11 -14.91 -7.50
N ASP A 203 19.84 -15.27 -7.27
CA ASP A 203 18.70 -14.65 -7.97
C ASP A 203 18.09 -13.47 -7.22
N LEU A 204 18.61 -13.09 -6.05
CA LEU A 204 17.97 -12.08 -5.19
C LEU A 204 17.79 -10.74 -5.92
N ARG A 205 18.82 -10.29 -6.65
CA ARG A 205 18.75 -9.04 -7.42
C ARG A 205 17.64 -9.09 -8.48
N GLN A 206 17.59 -10.14 -9.29
CA GLN A 206 16.59 -10.26 -10.35
C GLN A 206 15.17 -10.43 -9.79
N ARG A 207 15.03 -11.08 -8.63
CA ARG A 207 13.74 -11.18 -7.92
C ARG A 207 13.26 -9.84 -7.36
N LEU A 208 14.16 -8.99 -6.88
CA LEU A 208 13.83 -7.61 -6.52
C LEU A 208 13.39 -6.82 -7.75
N TYR A 209 14.08 -6.98 -8.89
CA TYR A 209 13.67 -6.34 -10.15
C TYR A 209 12.31 -6.84 -10.62
N TRP A 210 12.01 -8.13 -10.42
CA TRP A 210 10.70 -8.69 -10.72
C TRP A 210 9.58 -8.07 -9.87
N LEU A 211 9.83 -7.85 -8.57
CA LEU A 211 8.92 -7.10 -7.70
C LEU A 211 8.70 -5.69 -8.22
N VAL A 212 9.80 -4.97 -8.53
CA VAL A 212 9.75 -3.59 -9.05
C VAL A 212 8.92 -3.54 -10.33
N ASN A 213 9.23 -4.38 -11.32
CA ASN A 213 8.50 -4.43 -12.58
C ASN A 213 7.00 -4.65 -12.36
N ASN A 214 6.63 -5.62 -11.50
CA ASN A 214 5.23 -5.89 -11.23
C ASN A 214 4.50 -4.71 -10.59
N VAL A 215 5.16 -3.96 -9.71
CA VAL A 215 4.57 -2.76 -9.13
C VAL A 215 4.44 -1.66 -10.18
N LEU A 216 5.48 -1.42 -10.98
CA LEU A 216 5.46 -0.37 -12.01
C LEU A 216 4.28 -0.57 -12.97
N ILE A 217 4.15 -1.76 -13.55
CA ILE A 217 3.13 -2.06 -14.57
C ILE A 217 1.69 -2.09 -14.04
N GLN A 218 1.50 -2.16 -12.72
CA GLN A 218 0.17 -2.18 -12.10
C GLN A 218 -0.23 -0.82 -11.54
N GLN A 219 0.73 -0.03 -11.05
CA GLN A 219 0.42 1.15 -10.22
C GLN A 219 0.65 2.48 -10.95
N ILE A 220 1.66 2.59 -11.82
CA ILE A 220 2.10 3.90 -12.33
C ILE A 220 1.03 4.58 -13.17
N ASP A 221 0.36 3.88 -14.10
CA ASP A 221 -0.66 4.51 -14.95
C ASP A 221 -1.85 5.05 -14.13
N GLN A 222 -2.25 4.32 -13.09
CA GLN A 222 -3.33 4.75 -12.20
C GLN A 222 -2.89 5.92 -11.33
N LEU A 223 -1.68 5.89 -10.77
CA LEU A 223 -1.11 7.00 -10.01
C LEU A 223 -0.99 8.27 -10.86
N VAL A 224 -0.56 8.16 -12.11
CA VAL A 224 -0.53 9.29 -13.06
C VAL A 224 -1.93 9.86 -13.26
N SER A 225 -2.96 9.02 -13.43
CA SER A 225 -4.35 9.48 -13.53
C SER A 225 -4.87 10.11 -12.22
N TYR A 226 -4.40 9.65 -11.08
CA TYR A 226 -4.74 10.20 -9.77
C TYR A 226 -4.00 11.50 -9.45
N ALA A 227 -2.86 11.77 -10.06
CA ALA A 227 -2.13 13.03 -9.86
C ALA A 227 -2.93 14.26 -10.31
N ASP A 228 -3.85 14.11 -11.27
CA ASP A 228 -4.77 15.19 -11.68
C ASP A 228 -5.90 15.44 -10.66
N GLN A 229 -6.17 14.46 -9.78
CA GLN A 229 -7.29 14.47 -8.83
C GLN A 229 -6.84 14.74 -7.40
N TYR A 230 -5.63 14.31 -7.04
CA TYR A 230 -5.11 14.32 -5.68
C TYR A 230 -3.69 14.90 -5.68
N SER A 231 -3.54 16.11 -5.13
CA SER A 231 -2.28 16.83 -4.95
C SER A 231 -1.22 16.00 -4.24
N ALA A 232 -1.62 15.20 -3.25
CA ALA A 232 -0.70 14.31 -2.53
C ALA A 232 -0.06 13.25 -3.44
N VAL A 233 -0.83 12.71 -4.40
CA VAL A 233 -0.30 11.77 -5.40
C VAL A 233 0.64 12.51 -6.35
N LYS A 234 0.24 13.68 -6.82
CA LYS A 234 1.06 14.51 -7.71
C LYS A 234 2.41 14.83 -7.08
N LEU A 235 2.41 15.33 -5.84
CA LEU A 235 3.64 15.63 -5.10
C LEU A 235 4.52 14.39 -4.97
N TYR A 236 3.95 13.26 -4.57
CA TYR A 236 4.71 12.02 -4.39
C TYR A 236 5.40 11.56 -5.68
N LEU A 237 4.71 11.65 -6.82
CA LEU A 237 5.30 11.31 -8.13
C LEU A 237 6.39 12.31 -8.55
N GLU A 238 6.18 13.61 -8.32
CA GLU A 238 7.14 14.65 -8.67
C GLU A 238 8.43 14.56 -7.85
N GLU A 239 8.30 14.44 -6.51
CA GLU A 239 9.45 14.28 -5.60
C GLU A 239 10.18 12.95 -5.82
N GLY A 240 9.44 11.90 -6.22
CA GLY A 240 9.98 10.57 -6.51
C GLY A 240 10.52 10.39 -7.93
N SER A 241 10.46 11.41 -8.78
CA SER A 241 10.58 11.25 -10.23
C SER A 241 11.89 10.60 -10.71
N ASP A 242 13.02 11.00 -10.14
CA ASP A 242 14.32 10.40 -10.45
C ASP A 242 14.36 8.92 -10.08
N ARG A 243 13.86 8.58 -8.88
CA ARG A 243 13.83 7.20 -8.37
C ARG A 243 12.88 6.32 -9.18
N ILE A 244 11.74 6.85 -9.60
CA ILE A 244 10.78 6.14 -10.45
C ILE A 244 11.37 5.90 -11.84
N SER A 245 12.03 6.91 -12.42
CA SER A 245 12.69 6.79 -13.73
C SER A 245 13.79 5.73 -13.68
N GLU A 246 14.64 5.75 -12.65
CA GLU A 246 15.65 4.73 -12.43
C GLU A 246 15.04 3.34 -12.23
N ALA A 247 13.89 3.23 -11.56
CA ALA A 247 13.19 1.97 -11.40
C ALA A 247 12.77 1.33 -12.74
N PHE A 248 12.47 2.14 -13.77
CA PHE A 248 12.27 1.63 -15.13
C PHE A 248 13.59 1.22 -15.79
N GLU A 249 14.68 1.95 -15.60
CA GLU A 249 15.98 1.70 -16.24
C GLU A 249 16.65 0.40 -15.81
N ILE A 250 16.41 -0.04 -14.56
CA ILE A 250 17.01 -1.28 -14.04
C ILE A 250 16.34 -2.56 -14.57
N ILE A 251 15.16 -2.46 -15.20
CA ILE A 251 14.42 -3.63 -15.68
C ILE A 251 15.05 -4.10 -17.00
N THR A 252 15.42 -5.37 -17.04
CA THR A 252 16.06 -6.00 -18.20
C THR A 252 15.23 -7.16 -18.73
N ASP A 253 15.60 -7.72 -19.88
CA ASP A 253 14.93 -8.90 -20.44
C ASP A 253 14.91 -10.09 -19.45
N GLU A 254 15.97 -10.24 -18.64
CA GLU A 254 16.08 -11.28 -17.61
C GLU A 254 15.00 -11.16 -16.52
N THR A 255 14.57 -9.93 -16.20
CA THR A 255 13.48 -9.70 -15.25
C THR A 255 12.19 -10.40 -15.72
N PHE A 256 11.97 -10.45 -17.03
CA PHE A 256 10.77 -11.06 -17.59
C PHE A 256 10.80 -12.59 -17.58
N ASP A 257 11.97 -13.21 -17.37
CA ASP A 257 12.08 -14.67 -17.26
C ASP A 257 11.40 -15.23 -16.00
N PHE A 258 11.16 -14.38 -15.00
CA PHE A 258 10.42 -14.73 -13.78
C PHE A 258 8.90 -14.79 -13.97
N TYR A 259 8.36 -14.32 -15.11
CA TYR A 259 6.95 -14.52 -15.45
C TYR A 259 6.74 -15.85 -16.18
N PRO A 260 5.53 -16.46 -16.10
CA PRO A 260 5.14 -17.59 -16.92
C PRO A 260 5.40 -17.32 -18.40
N ALA A 261 5.90 -18.32 -19.14
CA ALA A 261 6.37 -18.16 -20.51
C ALA A 261 5.31 -17.54 -21.44
N GLU A 262 4.05 -17.93 -21.25
CA GLU A 262 2.87 -17.46 -21.96
C GLU A 262 2.50 -15.99 -21.65
N GLU A 263 2.98 -15.43 -20.54
CA GLU A 263 2.69 -14.04 -20.14
C GLU A 263 3.82 -13.06 -20.44
N ARG A 264 5.05 -13.54 -20.69
CA ARG A 264 6.25 -12.68 -20.77
C ARG A 264 6.09 -11.53 -21.77
N GLU A 265 5.65 -11.85 -22.98
CA GLU A 265 5.47 -10.85 -24.04
C GLU A 265 4.40 -9.81 -23.67
N LYS A 266 3.27 -10.26 -23.09
CA LYS A 266 2.23 -9.37 -22.59
C LYS A 266 2.79 -8.43 -21.51
N LYS A 267 3.55 -8.95 -20.55
CA LYS A 267 4.15 -8.15 -19.47
C LYS A 267 5.17 -7.13 -20.00
N LYS A 268 5.97 -7.50 -21.01
CA LYS A 268 6.89 -6.56 -21.71
C LYS A 268 6.13 -5.43 -22.39
N GLN A 269 5.04 -5.73 -23.09
CA GLN A 269 4.22 -4.73 -23.76
C GLN A 269 3.61 -3.73 -22.77
N ILE A 270 3.05 -4.23 -21.65
CA ILE A 270 2.51 -3.37 -20.59
C ILE A 270 3.63 -2.50 -20.00
N PHE A 271 4.80 -3.08 -19.73
CA PHE A 271 5.96 -2.32 -19.23
C PHE A 271 6.34 -1.15 -20.14
N VAL A 272 6.46 -1.37 -21.46
CA VAL A 272 6.79 -0.32 -22.43
C VAL A 272 5.69 0.76 -22.49
N GLN A 273 4.42 0.36 -22.42
CA GLN A 273 3.29 1.29 -22.38
C GLN A 273 3.34 2.16 -21.12
N THR A 274 3.48 1.55 -19.96
CA THR A 274 3.52 2.26 -18.66
C THR A 274 4.77 3.15 -18.54
N GLN A 275 5.92 2.73 -19.08
CA GLN A 275 7.11 3.58 -19.19
C GLN A 275 6.84 4.81 -20.06
N SER A 276 6.13 4.66 -21.18
CA SER A 276 5.78 5.76 -22.07
C SER A 276 4.81 6.75 -21.42
N SER A 277 3.85 6.23 -20.64
CA SER A 277 2.92 7.02 -19.84
C SER A 277 3.66 7.84 -18.78
N TRP A 278 4.57 7.21 -18.03
CA TRP A 278 5.46 7.90 -17.07
C TRP A 278 6.27 9.03 -17.72
N GLN A 279 6.92 8.75 -18.85
CA GLN A 279 7.68 9.76 -19.60
C GLN A 279 6.82 10.91 -20.09
N THR A 280 5.54 10.66 -20.39
CA THR A 280 4.59 11.69 -20.81
C THR A 280 4.23 12.59 -19.64
N PHE A 281 3.93 12.01 -18.48
CA PHE A 281 3.71 12.75 -17.23
C PHE A 281 4.90 13.64 -16.88
N MET A 282 6.13 13.13 -16.96
CA MET A 282 7.34 13.93 -16.67
C MET A 282 7.51 15.14 -17.60
N LYS A 283 7.12 15.01 -18.87
CA LYS A 283 7.16 16.12 -19.84
C LYS A 283 6.13 17.20 -19.55
N THR A 284 4.97 16.85 -18.99
CA THR A 284 3.91 17.83 -18.68
C THR A 284 4.17 18.60 -17.39
N GLN A 285 5.02 18.09 -16.48
CA GLN A 285 5.39 18.78 -15.23
C GLN A 285 6.61 19.70 -15.37
N THR A 286 7.42 19.57 -16.43
CA THR A 286 8.54 20.50 -16.65
C THR A 286 7.98 21.86 -17.07
N PRO A 287 8.22 22.96 -16.34
CA PRO A 287 7.79 24.27 -16.79
C PRO A 287 8.42 24.57 -18.15
N VAL A 288 7.62 25.06 -19.10
CA VAL A 288 8.18 25.78 -20.24
C VAL A 288 8.95 26.95 -19.63
N VAL A 289 10.27 26.86 -19.63
CA VAL A 289 11.15 27.97 -19.26
C VAL A 289 10.80 29.12 -20.21
N ALA A 290 10.09 30.11 -19.70
CA ALA A 290 9.85 31.38 -20.37
C ALA A 290 10.99 32.36 -20.05
#